data_AF-A0A4S9XXL9-F1
#
_entry.id   AF-A0A4S9XXL9-F1
#
_cell.length_a   1.000
_cell.length_b   1.000
_cell.length_c   1.000
_cell.angle_alpha   90.00
_cell.angle_beta   90.00
_cell.angle_gamma   90.00
#
_symmetry.space_group_name_H-M   'P 1'
#
loop_
_entity.id
_entity.type
_entity.pdbx_description
1 polymer ?
#
loop_
_entity_poly.entity_id
_entity_poly.type
_entity_poly.pdbx_seq_one_letter_code
_entity_poly.pdbx_strand_id
1 'polypeptide(L)'
;MESTKCAIALLVTGFLAWSFAIAEATIIITIYFFRLIADKTPAAPLMVGSFLPVAAMSQGAFAIHKFGIFLATYIKDGYAPTQVSPPPLPMSTLQATSEVIHWIGIIMDLFLLAHATFWVVQGTTSVLVSLPKLQFNIAYWCSVFPMASYANAWCFLSRDLRDDGMRGWAATMVMIATLLWLFCALETVYRGFWQGSLFSAPGLEDWLGDKEQDEKSRGGRKRMRKRRSSCK
;
A
#
# COMPACT_ATOMS: atom_id res chain seq x y z
N MET A 1 -31.43 20.64 -3.99
CA MET A 1 -30.45 21.64 -3.48
C MET A 1 -29.66 21.14 -2.28
N GLU A 2 -30.26 20.52 -1.25
CA GLU A 2 -29.50 19.99 -0.10
C GLU A 2 -28.52 18.87 -0.49
N SER A 3 -28.92 17.94 -1.37
CA SER A 3 -28.05 16.87 -1.86
C SER A 3 -26.79 17.38 -2.56
N THR A 4 -26.87 18.51 -3.28
CA THR A 4 -25.73 19.10 -4.00
C THR A 4 -24.72 19.70 -3.03
N LYS A 5 -25.19 20.35 -1.95
CA LYS A 5 -24.31 20.92 -0.90
C LYS A 5 -23.51 19.84 -0.18
N CYS A 6 -24.16 18.73 0.18
CA CYS A 6 -23.48 17.59 0.80
C CYS A 6 -22.44 16.97 -0.13
N ALA A 7 -22.73 16.85 -1.42
CA ALA A 7 -21.78 16.31 -2.39
C ALA A 7 -20.54 17.19 -2.59
N ILE A 8 -20.71 18.51 -2.65
CA ILE A 8 -19.57 19.45 -2.73
C ILE A 8 -18.73 19.37 -1.44
N ALA A 9 -19.36 19.30 -0.27
CA ALA A 9 -18.64 19.13 0.99
C ALA A 9 -17.83 17.82 1.01
N LEU A 10 -18.41 16.70 0.53
CA LEU A 10 -17.70 15.42 0.38
C LEU A 10 -16.55 15.51 -0.62
N LEU A 11 -16.74 16.20 -1.74
CA LEU A 11 -15.69 16.39 -2.74
C LEU A 11 -14.54 17.23 -2.17
N VAL A 12 -14.83 18.35 -1.50
CA VAL A 12 -13.81 19.22 -0.88
C VAL A 12 -13.07 18.48 0.23
N THR A 13 -13.78 17.84 1.15
CA THR A 13 -13.16 17.10 2.27
C THR A 13 -12.36 15.89 1.77
N GLY A 14 -12.89 15.15 0.79
CA GLY A 14 -12.19 14.04 0.15
C GLY A 14 -10.94 14.48 -0.60
N PHE A 15 -11.01 15.59 -1.33
CA PHE A 15 -9.86 16.15 -2.05
C PHE A 15 -8.79 16.65 -1.08
N LEU A 16 -9.16 17.33 0.00
CA LEU A 16 -8.22 17.75 1.05
C LEU A 16 -7.54 16.55 1.72
N ALA A 17 -8.31 15.51 2.07
CA ALA A 17 -7.76 14.28 2.64
C ALA A 17 -6.80 13.58 1.68
N TRP A 18 -7.15 13.54 0.39
CA TRP A 18 -6.29 12.99 -0.66
C TRP A 18 -5.00 13.80 -0.83
N SER A 19 -5.09 15.14 -0.89
CA SER A 19 -3.91 16.01 -1.00
C SER A 19 -2.97 15.86 0.19
N PHE A 20 -3.52 15.80 1.41
CA PHE A 20 -2.75 15.54 2.62
C PHE A 20 -2.05 14.17 2.56
N ALA A 21 -2.78 13.12 2.21
CA ALA A 21 -2.23 11.77 2.10
C ALA A 21 -1.12 11.66 1.04
N ILE A 22 -1.27 12.29 -0.13
CA ILE A 22 -0.25 12.30 -1.18
C ILE A 22 0.99 13.08 -0.75
N ALA A 23 0.81 14.22 -0.08
CA ALA A 23 1.93 15.02 0.43
C ALA A 23 2.74 14.23 1.48
N GLU A 24 2.05 13.62 2.46
CA GLU A 24 2.69 12.78 3.48
C GLU A 24 3.37 11.55 2.86
N ALA A 25 2.69 10.86 1.95
CA ALA A 25 3.25 9.71 1.25
C ALA A 25 4.52 10.09 0.48
N THR A 26 4.55 11.26 -0.17
CA THR A 26 5.73 11.72 -0.91
C THR A 26 6.90 11.97 0.04
N ILE A 27 6.68 12.62 1.18
CA ILE A 27 7.73 12.84 2.20
C ILE A 27 8.30 11.49 2.70
N ILE A 28 7.42 10.54 3.06
CA ILE A 28 7.84 9.22 3.55
C ILE A 28 8.60 8.46 2.47
N ILE A 29 8.09 8.45 1.24
CA ILE A 29 8.71 7.77 0.10
C ILE A 29 10.08 8.38 -0.23
N THR A 30 10.24 9.69 -0.16
CA THR A 30 11.55 10.34 -0.36
C THR A 30 12.57 9.89 0.69
N ILE A 31 12.19 9.87 1.98
CA ILE A 31 13.07 9.41 3.06
C ILE A 31 13.39 7.92 2.87
N TYR A 32 12.40 7.12 2.54
CA TYR A 32 12.56 5.70 2.25
C TYR A 32 13.54 5.48 1.08
N PHE A 33 13.36 6.21 -0.03
CA PHE A 33 14.23 6.11 -1.20
C PHE A 33 15.67 6.54 -0.88
N PHE A 34 15.85 7.61 -0.11
CA PHE A 34 17.17 8.03 0.36
C PHE A 34 17.84 6.94 1.20
N ARG A 35 17.10 6.30 2.14
CA ARG A 35 17.62 5.17 2.92
C ARG A 35 18.01 3.99 2.06
N LEU A 36 17.25 3.68 1.01
CA LEU A 36 17.62 2.61 0.06
C LEU A 36 18.94 2.88 -0.67
N ILE A 37 19.27 4.13 -0.90
CA ILE A 37 20.52 4.54 -1.58
C ILE A 37 21.68 4.63 -0.58
N ALA A 38 21.45 5.18 0.60
CA ALA A 38 22.50 5.50 1.57
C ALA A 38 22.92 4.30 2.45
N ASP A 39 21.97 3.42 2.78
CA ASP A 39 22.19 2.28 3.67
C ASP A 39 22.23 0.94 2.91
N LYS A 40 22.60 -0.13 3.63
CA LYS A 40 22.55 -1.49 3.08
C LYS A 40 21.10 -1.89 2.80
N THR A 41 20.89 -2.68 1.75
CA THR A 41 19.58 -3.23 1.42
C THR A 41 18.97 -3.94 2.66
N PRO A 42 17.66 -3.74 2.91
CA PRO A 42 17.03 -4.28 4.10
C PRO A 42 17.18 -5.81 4.17
N ALA A 43 17.16 -6.35 5.40
CA ALA A 43 17.22 -7.79 5.61
C ALA A 43 16.13 -8.49 4.78
N ALA A 44 16.43 -9.67 4.24
CA ALA A 44 15.53 -10.41 3.33
C ALA A 44 14.06 -10.46 3.80
N PRO A 45 13.74 -10.69 5.09
CA PRO A 45 12.34 -10.70 5.57
C PRO A 45 11.58 -9.39 5.35
N LEU A 46 12.28 -8.25 5.36
CA LEU A 46 11.71 -6.91 5.20
C LEU A 46 11.62 -6.46 3.73
N MET A 47 12.19 -7.23 2.80
CA MET A 47 12.23 -6.87 1.37
C MET A 47 10.83 -6.78 0.77
N VAL A 48 9.85 -7.51 1.32
CA VAL A 48 8.45 -7.43 0.86
C VAL A 48 7.79 -6.09 1.24
N GLY A 49 8.35 -5.37 2.22
CA GLY A 49 7.95 -3.99 2.54
C GLY A 49 8.25 -2.98 1.43
N SER A 50 9.07 -3.35 0.43
CA SER A 50 9.37 -2.48 -0.72
C SER A 50 8.16 -2.17 -1.60
N PHE A 51 7.07 -2.94 -1.47
CA PHE A 51 5.82 -2.69 -2.17
C PHE A 51 4.94 -1.62 -1.51
N LEU A 52 5.24 -1.17 -0.28
CA LEU A 52 4.39 -0.20 0.43
C LEU A 52 4.13 1.10 -0.36
N PRO A 53 5.13 1.70 -1.06
CA PRO A 53 4.87 2.87 -1.91
C PRO A 53 3.86 2.62 -3.04
N VAL A 54 3.80 1.40 -3.58
CA VAL A 54 2.86 1.04 -4.67
C VAL A 54 1.42 1.25 -4.21
N ALA A 55 1.09 0.87 -2.98
CA ALA A 55 -0.27 1.01 -2.45
C ALA A 55 -0.70 2.48 -2.37
N ALA A 56 0.13 3.32 -1.76
CA ALA A 56 -0.16 4.74 -1.57
C ALA A 56 -0.40 5.43 -2.92
N MET A 57 0.48 5.16 -3.89
CA MET A 57 0.42 5.79 -5.20
C MET A 57 -0.76 5.28 -6.03
N SER A 58 -1.04 3.98 -6.02
CA SER A 58 -2.15 3.40 -6.79
C SER A 58 -3.52 3.82 -6.24
N GLN A 59 -3.68 3.87 -4.91
CA GLN A 59 -4.91 4.36 -4.29
C GLN A 59 -5.09 5.86 -4.53
N GLY A 60 -4.00 6.62 -4.50
CA GLY A 60 -3.98 8.01 -4.91
C GLY A 60 -4.46 8.22 -6.34
N ALA A 61 -3.96 7.41 -7.27
CA ALA A 61 -4.29 7.43 -8.69
C ALA A 61 -5.79 7.15 -8.92
N PHE A 62 -6.30 6.07 -8.30
CA PHE A 62 -7.71 5.72 -8.34
C PHE A 62 -8.63 6.82 -7.78
N ALA A 63 -8.25 7.44 -6.66
CA ALA A 63 -9.03 8.49 -6.02
C ALA A 63 -9.10 9.77 -6.87
N ILE A 64 -7.97 10.25 -7.41
CA ILE A 64 -7.95 11.47 -8.22
C ILE A 64 -8.71 11.31 -9.54
N HIS A 65 -8.62 10.13 -10.16
CA HIS A 65 -9.43 9.78 -11.33
C HIS A 65 -10.92 9.92 -11.00
N LYS A 66 -11.36 9.27 -9.91
CA LYS A 66 -12.76 9.35 -9.47
C LYS A 66 -13.20 10.79 -9.19
N PHE A 67 -12.38 11.60 -8.53
CA PHE A 67 -12.70 13.02 -8.32
C PHE A 67 -12.88 13.76 -9.65
N GLY A 68 -12.07 13.47 -10.66
CA GLY A 68 -12.23 14.00 -12.02
C GLY A 68 -13.60 13.66 -12.61
N ILE A 69 -14.00 12.38 -12.59
CA ILE A 69 -15.31 11.93 -13.09
C ILE A 69 -16.46 12.56 -12.32
N PHE A 70 -16.38 12.56 -10.98
CA PHE A 70 -17.42 13.16 -10.14
C PHE A 70 -17.57 14.64 -10.44
N LEU A 71 -16.47 15.41 -10.45
CA LEU A 71 -16.52 16.84 -10.73
C LEU A 71 -17.02 17.14 -12.14
N ALA A 72 -16.56 16.38 -13.15
CA ALA A 72 -17.03 16.50 -14.53
C ALA A 72 -18.55 16.28 -14.64
N THR A 73 -19.08 15.26 -13.95
CA THR A 73 -20.52 14.97 -13.91
C THR A 73 -21.30 16.13 -13.33
N TYR A 74 -20.85 16.72 -12.22
CA TYR A 74 -21.51 17.86 -11.60
C TYR A 74 -21.51 19.11 -12.49
N ILE A 75 -20.40 19.37 -13.18
CA ILE A 75 -20.30 20.50 -14.13
C ILE A 75 -21.28 20.32 -15.29
N LYS A 76 -21.38 19.09 -15.81
CA LYS A 76 -22.34 18.73 -16.87
C LYS A 76 -23.80 18.91 -16.44
N ASP A 77 -24.10 18.65 -15.17
CA ASP A 77 -25.41 18.83 -14.56
C ASP A 77 -25.73 20.30 -14.18
N GLY A 78 -24.88 21.25 -14.57
CA GLY A 78 -25.14 22.69 -14.44
C GLY A 78 -24.55 23.35 -13.19
N TYR A 79 -23.69 22.65 -12.43
CA TYR A 79 -23.00 23.25 -11.29
C TYR A 79 -21.73 24.02 -11.74
N ALA A 80 -21.69 25.33 -11.52
CA ALA A 80 -20.52 26.18 -11.83
C ALA A 80 -20.10 27.00 -10.59
N PRO A 81 -18.82 26.93 -10.15
CA PRO A 81 -18.34 27.56 -8.92
C PRO A 81 -18.34 29.09 -8.91
N THR A 82 -18.55 29.75 -10.06
CA THR A 82 -18.51 31.22 -10.19
C THR A 82 -19.85 31.92 -9.94
N GLN A 83 -20.90 31.21 -9.54
CA GLN A 83 -22.24 31.80 -9.49
C GLN A 83 -22.67 32.20 -8.08
N VAL A 84 -22.61 33.50 -7.80
CA VAL A 84 -23.35 34.16 -6.70
C VAL A 84 -24.74 34.64 -7.20
N SER A 85 -25.31 33.95 -8.22
CA SER A 85 -26.29 34.42 -9.26
C SER A 85 -25.53 35.02 -10.48
N PRO A 86 -25.80 34.81 -11.81
CA PRO A 86 -27.02 34.47 -12.58
C PRO A 86 -26.79 33.46 -13.80
N PRO A 87 -27.11 33.74 -15.10
CA PRO A 87 -27.74 32.83 -16.11
C PRO A 87 -26.93 31.56 -16.50
N PRO A 88 -27.53 30.54 -17.17
CA PRO A 88 -26.80 29.33 -17.54
C PRO A 88 -25.65 29.67 -18.48
N LEU A 89 -24.43 29.32 -18.09
CA LEU A 89 -23.31 29.22 -19.03
C LEU A 89 -23.79 28.44 -20.27
N PRO A 90 -23.34 28.79 -21.49
CA PRO A 90 -23.68 28.02 -22.67
C PRO A 90 -23.38 26.53 -22.42
N MET A 91 -24.31 25.66 -22.80
CA MET A 91 -24.18 24.23 -22.55
C MET A 91 -22.90 23.65 -23.18
N SER A 92 -22.46 24.23 -24.30
CA SER A 92 -21.18 23.91 -24.93
C SER A 92 -19.97 24.21 -24.04
N THR A 93 -20.00 25.30 -23.27
CA THR A 93 -18.94 25.66 -22.33
C THR A 93 -18.90 24.70 -21.14
N LEU A 94 -20.06 24.33 -20.60
CA LEU A 94 -20.14 23.36 -19.50
C LEU A 94 -19.63 21.99 -19.93
N GLN A 95 -20.03 21.52 -21.12
CA GLN A 95 -19.55 20.26 -21.70
C GLN A 95 -18.03 20.28 -21.92
N ALA A 96 -17.50 21.33 -22.55
CA ALA A 96 -16.06 21.46 -22.76
C ALA A 96 -15.29 21.45 -21.42
N THR A 97 -15.82 22.16 -20.42
CA THR A 97 -15.20 22.20 -19.08
C THR A 97 -15.25 20.83 -18.39
N SER A 98 -16.36 20.10 -18.48
CA SER A 98 -16.48 18.76 -17.89
C SER A 98 -15.51 17.77 -18.52
N GLU A 99 -15.37 17.80 -19.84
CA GLU A 99 -14.43 16.93 -20.56
C GLU A 99 -12.98 17.21 -20.14
N VAL A 100 -12.59 18.49 -20.06
CA VAL A 100 -11.25 18.88 -19.61
C VAL A 100 -10.97 18.39 -18.18
N ILE A 101 -11.92 18.53 -17.26
CA ILE A 101 -11.78 18.07 -15.89
C ILE A 101 -11.63 16.55 -15.80
N HIS A 102 -12.38 15.80 -16.60
CA HIS A 102 -12.24 14.34 -16.67
C HIS A 102 -10.83 13.96 -17.18
N TRP A 103 -10.37 14.56 -18.28
CA TRP A 103 -9.02 14.33 -18.81
C TRP A 103 -7.91 14.70 -17.84
N ILE A 104 -8.05 15.77 -17.06
CA ILE A 104 -7.10 16.11 -16.00
C ILE A 104 -7.03 15.00 -14.95
N GLY A 105 -8.18 14.43 -14.55
CA GLY A 105 -8.25 13.28 -13.66
C GLY A 105 -7.47 12.08 -14.20
N ILE A 106 -7.64 11.76 -15.49
CA ILE A 106 -6.92 10.68 -16.18
C ILE A 106 -5.40 10.95 -16.23
N ILE A 107 -4.99 12.18 -16.53
CA ILE A 107 -3.57 12.56 -16.60
C ILE A 107 -2.90 12.44 -15.22
N MET A 108 -3.58 12.87 -14.16
CA MET A 108 -3.09 12.73 -12.78
C MET A 108 -3.03 11.26 -12.34
N ASP A 109 -4.04 10.45 -12.72
CA ASP A 109 -4.04 9.00 -12.51
C ASP A 109 -2.83 8.34 -13.18
N LEU A 110 -2.60 8.63 -14.47
CA LEU A 110 -1.44 8.14 -15.22
C LEU A 110 -0.11 8.55 -14.59
N PHE A 111 0.01 9.79 -14.11
CA PHE A 111 1.21 10.26 -13.41
C PHE A 111 1.49 9.43 -12.15
N LEU A 112 0.47 9.22 -11.31
CA LEU A 112 0.60 8.43 -10.09
C LEU A 112 0.80 6.93 -10.37
N LEU A 113 0.15 6.39 -11.41
CA LEU A 113 0.36 5.01 -11.88
C LEU A 113 1.77 4.80 -12.42
N ALA A 114 2.34 5.78 -13.13
CA ALA A 114 3.74 5.71 -13.56
C ALA A 114 4.68 5.63 -12.35
N HIS A 115 4.43 6.46 -11.32
CA HIS A 115 5.19 6.42 -10.08
C HIS A 115 4.99 5.08 -9.33
N ALA A 116 3.77 4.56 -9.26
CA ALA A 116 3.48 3.25 -8.69
C ALA A 116 4.20 2.12 -9.46
N THR A 117 4.24 2.20 -10.79
CA THR A 117 4.90 1.21 -11.66
C THR A 117 6.40 1.15 -11.38
N PHE A 118 7.05 2.30 -11.18
CA PHE A 118 8.45 2.34 -10.75
C PHE A 118 8.66 1.51 -9.46
N TRP A 119 7.78 1.69 -8.47
CA TRP A 119 7.85 0.94 -7.22
C TRP A 119 7.51 -0.55 -7.37
N VAL A 120 6.60 -0.93 -8.28
CA VAL A 120 6.35 -2.34 -8.61
C VAL A 120 7.60 -3.00 -9.17
N VAL A 121 8.29 -2.34 -10.10
CA VAL A 121 9.53 -2.85 -10.70
C VAL A 121 10.64 -2.94 -9.65
N GLN A 122 10.80 -1.90 -8.84
CA GLN A 122 11.79 -1.85 -7.76
C GLN A 122 11.55 -2.98 -6.74
N GLY A 123 10.32 -3.11 -6.24
CA GLY A 123 9.96 -4.13 -5.25
C GLY A 123 10.07 -5.55 -5.80
N THR A 124 9.66 -5.76 -7.05
CA THR A 124 9.82 -7.05 -7.72
C THR A 124 11.31 -7.41 -7.86
N THR A 125 12.15 -6.47 -8.31
CA THR A 125 13.60 -6.68 -8.43
C THR A 125 14.23 -7.00 -7.07
N SER A 126 13.85 -6.27 -6.03
CA SER A 126 14.29 -6.52 -4.65
C SER A 126 13.97 -7.92 -4.17
N VAL A 127 12.74 -8.40 -4.42
CA VAL A 127 12.34 -9.77 -4.07
C VAL A 127 13.12 -10.78 -4.89
N LEU A 128 13.23 -10.61 -6.22
CA LEU A 128 13.92 -11.53 -7.12
C LEU A 128 15.39 -11.75 -6.73
N VAL A 129 16.11 -10.68 -6.41
CA VAL A 129 17.53 -10.74 -5.97
C VAL A 129 17.66 -11.42 -4.60
N SER A 130 16.63 -11.34 -3.77
CA SER A 130 16.63 -11.88 -2.41
C SER A 130 16.04 -13.29 -2.30
N LEU A 131 15.49 -13.85 -3.39
CA LEU A 131 14.82 -15.16 -3.41
C LEU A 131 15.58 -16.29 -2.69
N PRO A 132 16.91 -16.45 -2.86
CA PRO A 132 17.64 -17.56 -2.21
C PRO A 132 17.67 -17.46 -0.68
N LYS A 133 17.48 -16.25 -0.14
CA LYS A 133 17.54 -15.95 1.31
C LYS A 133 16.16 -15.70 1.90
N LEU A 134 15.13 -15.67 1.06
CA LEU A 134 13.77 -15.34 1.46
C LEU A 134 13.11 -16.55 2.11
N GLN A 135 12.85 -16.42 3.40
CA GLN A 135 12.00 -17.35 4.13
C GLN A 135 10.61 -16.73 4.29
N PHE A 136 9.58 -17.55 4.03
CA PHE A 136 8.21 -17.12 4.23
C PHE A 136 8.03 -16.64 5.67
N ASN A 137 7.46 -15.45 5.81
CA ASN A 137 7.10 -14.85 7.07
C ASN A 137 5.83 -14.01 6.86
N ILE A 138 5.19 -13.58 7.95
CA ILE A 138 3.90 -12.89 7.85
C ILE A 138 3.96 -11.57 7.08
N ALA A 139 5.13 -10.92 6.97
CA ALA A 139 5.30 -9.68 6.23
C ALA A 139 5.09 -9.84 4.71
N TYR A 140 5.00 -11.08 4.20
CA TYR A 140 4.60 -11.34 2.82
C TYR A 140 3.21 -10.78 2.48
N TRP A 141 2.31 -10.72 3.46
CA TRP A 141 0.99 -10.12 3.27
C TRP A 141 1.04 -8.63 2.90
N CYS A 142 2.13 -7.93 3.25
CA CYS A 142 2.30 -6.51 2.95
C CYS A 142 2.45 -6.20 1.46
N SER A 143 2.72 -7.19 0.59
CA SER A 143 2.74 -6.98 -0.88
C SER A 143 1.41 -7.24 -1.56
N VAL A 144 0.50 -7.99 -0.92
CA VAL A 144 -0.80 -8.34 -1.51
C VAL A 144 -1.66 -7.10 -1.72
N PHE A 145 -1.82 -6.28 -0.68
CA PHE A 145 -2.63 -5.05 -0.77
C PHE A 145 -2.10 -4.05 -1.80
N PRO A 146 -0.79 -3.75 -1.87
CA PRO A 146 -0.24 -2.91 -2.92
C PRO A 146 -0.49 -3.43 -4.33
N MET A 147 -0.27 -4.73 -4.58
CA MET A 147 -0.49 -5.32 -5.90
C MET A 147 -1.97 -5.31 -6.29
N ALA A 148 -2.87 -5.60 -5.34
CA ALA A 148 -4.32 -5.50 -5.57
C ALA A 148 -4.76 -4.04 -5.84
N SER A 149 -4.20 -3.07 -5.12
CA SER A 149 -4.47 -1.65 -5.33
C SER A 149 -4.02 -1.17 -6.71
N TYR A 150 -2.82 -1.60 -7.13
CA TYR A 150 -2.29 -1.32 -8.47
C TYR A 150 -3.17 -1.92 -9.57
N ALA A 151 -3.58 -3.17 -9.41
CA ALA A 151 -4.51 -3.83 -10.32
C ALA A 151 -5.86 -3.10 -10.41
N ASN A 152 -6.41 -2.65 -9.27
CA ASN A 152 -7.68 -1.93 -9.23
C ASN A 152 -7.60 -0.57 -9.96
N ALA A 153 -6.52 0.18 -9.79
CA ALA A 153 -6.31 1.44 -10.51
C ALA A 153 -6.26 1.22 -12.04
N TRP A 154 -5.50 0.22 -12.51
CA TRP A 154 -5.50 -0.16 -13.93
C TRP A 154 -6.85 -0.65 -14.45
N CYS A 155 -7.59 -1.43 -13.65
CA CYS A 155 -8.95 -1.86 -14.01
C CYS A 155 -9.89 -0.66 -14.18
N PHE A 156 -9.76 0.36 -13.32
CA PHE A 156 -10.59 1.55 -13.41
C PHE A 156 -10.23 2.37 -14.65
N LEU A 157 -8.94 2.70 -14.83
CA LEU A 157 -8.44 3.47 -15.96
C LEU A 157 -8.77 2.82 -17.31
N SER A 158 -8.55 1.50 -17.44
CA SER A 158 -8.81 0.77 -18.68
C SER A 158 -10.29 0.69 -19.05
N ARG A 159 -11.19 0.70 -18.06
CA ARG A 159 -12.64 0.78 -18.31
C ARG A 159 -13.04 2.15 -18.81
N ASP A 160 -12.47 3.19 -18.21
CA ASP A 160 -12.76 4.58 -18.55
C ASP A 160 -12.24 4.95 -19.95
N LEU A 161 -11.00 4.59 -20.27
CA LEU A 161 -10.42 4.78 -21.61
C LEU A 161 -10.98 3.83 -22.68
N ARG A 162 -11.74 2.81 -22.27
CA ARG A 162 -12.33 1.77 -23.14
C ARG A 162 -11.30 1.07 -24.04
N ASP A 163 -10.07 0.95 -23.54
CA ASP A 163 -8.94 0.34 -24.27
C ASP A 163 -8.76 -1.13 -23.88
N ASP A 164 -8.83 -2.03 -24.86
CA ASP A 164 -8.74 -3.48 -24.62
C ASP A 164 -7.31 -3.94 -24.27
N GLY A 165 -6.27 -3.23 -24.73
CA GLY A 165 -4.88 -3.52 -24.36
C GLY A 165 -4.62 -3.28 -22.87
N MET A 166 -5.05 -2.11 -22.37
CA MET A 166 -4.99 -1.76 -20.95
C MET A 166 -5.86 -2.67 -20.09
N ARG A 167 -7.00 -3.16 -20.61
CA ARG A 167 -7.81 -4.18 -19.91
C ARG A 167 -7.06 -5.50 -19.78
N GLY A 168 -6.34 -5.93 -20.82
CA GLY A 168 -5.47 -7.10 -20.76
C GLY A 168 -4.37 -6.97 -19.70
N TRP A 169 -3.72 -5.80 -19.64
CA TRP A 169 -2.74 -5.50 -18.59
C TRP A 169 -3.35 -5.51 -17.19
N ALA A 170 -4.50 -4.83 -17.01
CA ALA A 170 -5.21 -4.81 -15.74
C ALA A 170 -5.59 -6.22 -15.27
N ALA A 171 -6.12 -7.06 -16.18
CA ALA A 171 -6.46 -8.45 -15.88
C ALA A 171 -5.23 -9.27 -15.46
N THR A 172 -4.08 -9.05 -16.10
CA THR A 172 -2.82 -9.69 -15.73
C THR A 172 -2.41 -9.31 -14.31
N MET A 173 -2.50 -8.03 -13.94
CA MET A 173 -2.20 -7.57 -12.58
C MET A 173 -3.16 -8.15 -11.54
N VAL A 174 -4.46 -8.28 -11.86
CA VAL A 174 -5.45 -8.95 -10.99
C VAL A 174 -5.08 -10.42 -10.76
N MET A 175 -4.67 -11.14 -11.80
CA MET A 175 -4.22 -12.52 -11.68
C MET A 175 -2.99 -12.64 -10.79
N ILE A 176 -1.99 -11.77 -10.97
CA ILE A 176 -0.79 -11.74 -10.11
C ILE A 176 -1.18 -11.48 -8.66
N ALA A 177 -2.01 -10.47 -8.38
CA ALA A 177 -2.46 -10.16 -7.02
C ALA A 177 -3.21 -11.34 -6.39
N THR A 178 -4.06 -12.02 -7.16
CA THR A 178 -4.83 -13.18 -6.69
C THR A 178 -3.92 -14.38 -6.40
N LEU A 179 -2.96 -14.68 -7.28
CA LEU A 179 -1.99 -15.75 -7.06
C LEU A 179 -1.09 -15.47 -5.85
N LEU A 180 -0.67 -14.22 -5.68
CA LEU A 180 0.11 -13.78 -4.51
C LEU A 180 -0.70 -13.92 -3.22
N TRP A 181 -1.98 -13.56 -3.24
CA TRP A 181 -2.90 -13.75 -2.11
C TRP A 181 -3.07 -15.24 -1.78
N LEU A 182 -3.31 -16.10 -2.79
CA LEU A 182 -3.43 -17.54 -2.62
C LEU A 182 -2.15 -18.15 -2.04
N PHE A 183 -0.99 -17.76 -2.54
CA PHE A 183 0.30 -18.18 -2.00
C PHE A 183 0.44 -17.80 -0.52
N CYS A 184 0.18 -16.54 -0.17
CA CYS A 184 0.25 -16.07 1.22
C CYS A 184 -0.74 -16.82 2.12
N ALA A 185 -1.97 -17.04 1.65
CA ALA A 185 -3.01 -17.77 2.37
C ALA A 185 -2.59 -19.22 2.64
N LEU A 186 -2.12 -19.94 1.61
CA LEU A 186 -1.69 -21.34 1.72
C LEU A 186 -0.48 -21.49 2.64
N GLU A 187 0.55 -20.66 2.50
CA GLU A 187 1.74 -20.70 3.36
C GLU A 187 1.40 -20.32 4.81
N THR A 188 0.48 -19.37 5.02
CA THR A 188 -0.01 -19.02 6.35
C THR A 188 -0.77 -20.17 6.99
N VAL A 189 -1.62 -20.87 6.23
CA VAL A 189 -2.34 -22.06 6.72
C VAL A 189 -1.37 -23.20 7.03
N TYR A 190 -0.46 -23.51 6.12
CA TYR A 190 0.50 -24.60 6.29
C TYR A 190 1.49 -24.35 7.44
N ARG A 191 2.15 -23.19 7.48
CA ARG A 191 3.17 -22.91 8.50
C ARG A 191 2.58 -22.42 9.82
N GLY A 192 1.49 -21.65 9.75
CA GLY A 192 0.84 -21.10 10.95
C GLY A 192 0.00 -22.13 11.67
N PHE A 193 -0.95 -22.76 10.98
CA PHE A 193 -1.89 -23.66 11.63
C PHE A 193 -1.37 -25.09 11.74
N TRP A 194 -0.68 -25.61 10.71
CA TRP A 194 -0.23 -27.00 10.74
C TRP A 194 1.11 -27.19 11.47
N GLN A 195 2.10 -26.34 11.18
CA GLN A 195 3.42 -26.43 11.81
C GLN A 195 3.52 -25.68 13.15
N GLY A 196 2.64 -24.72 13.41
CA GLY A 196 2.68 -23.88 14.61
C GLY A 196 3.90 -22.94 14.69
N SER A 197 4.68 -22.81 13.62
CA SER A 197 5.98 -22.11 13.60
C SER A 197 5.89 -20.63 13.22
N LEU A 198 4.70 -20.16 12.82
CA LEU A 198 4.49 -18.80 12.34
C LEU A 198 4.23 -17.78 13.46
N PHE A 199 3.76 -18.24 14.62
CA PHE A 199 3.47 -17.40 15.79
C PHE A 199 4.60 -17.49 16.83
N SER A 200 5.84 -17.18 16.43
CA SER A 200 6.87 -16.82 17.42
C SER A 200 6.63 -15.38 17.83
N ALA A 201 6.28 -15.17 19.10
CA ALA A 201 6.14 -13.83 19.67
C ALA A 201 7.54 -13.22 19.84
N PRO A 202 7.96 -12.26 19.00
CA PRO A 202 9.28 -11.66 19.11
C PRO A 202 9.32 -10.90 20.44
N GLY A 203 10.14 -11.37 21.37
CA GLY A 203 10.23 -10.88 22.76
C GLY A 203 9.87 -11.92 23.82
N LEU A 204 9.11 -12.97 23.49
CA LEU A 204 8.90 -14.10 24.41
C LEU A 204 10.13 -15.01 24.45
N GLU A 205 10.81 -15.22 23.32
CA GLU A 205 12.08 -15.97 23.25
C GLU A 205 13.21 -15.28 24.03
N ASP A 206 13.33 -13.95 23.94
CA ASP A 206 14.31 -13.20 24.72
C ASP A 206 14.02 -13.30 26.23
N TRP A 207 12.74 -13.20 26.62
CA TRP A 207 12.33 -13.31 28.03
C TRP A 207 12.51 -14.72 28.61
N LEU A 208 12.28 -15.76 27.80
CA LEU A 208 12.55 -17.16 28.15
C LEU A 208 14.05 -17.44 28.23
N GLY A 209 14.85 -16.88 27.32
CA GLY A 209 16.31 -16.97 27.32
C GLY A 209 16.94 -16.37 28.58
N ASP A 210 16.47 -15.19 29.00
CA ASP A 210 16.91 -14.53 30.23
C ASP A 210 16.55 -15.36 31.47
N LYS A 211 15.35 -15.95 31.52
CA LYS A 211 14.94 -16.84 32.62
C LYS A 211 15.78 -18.11 32.72
N GLU A 212 16.09 -18.76 31.60
CA GLU A 212 16.95 -19.96 31.62
C GLU A 212 18.38 -19.64 32.07
N GLN A 213 18.92 -18.48 31.69
CA GLN A 213 20.24 -18.03 32.14
C GLN A 213 20.25 -17.72 33.64
N ASP A 214 19.19 -17.08 34.15
CA ASP A 214 19.03 -16.78 35.58
C ASP A 214 18.87 -18.05 36.44
N GLU A 215 18.18 -19.08 35.95
CA GLU A 215 18.06 -20.35 36.65
C GLU A 215 19.38 -21.14 36.67
N LYS A 216 20.12 -21.17 35.55
CA LYS A 216 21.45 -21.80 35.47
C LYS A 216 22.45 -21.11 36.40
N SER A 217 22.44 -19.78 36.47
CA SER A 217 23.32 -19.01 37.36
C SER A 217 23.01 -19.28 38.84
N ARG A 218 21.73 -19.32 39.22
CA ARG A 218 21.27 -19.67 40.58
C ARG A 218 21.58 -21.12 40.97
N GLY A 219 21.39 -22.06 40.04
CA GLY A 219 21.73 -23.48 40.22
C GLY A 219 23.24 -23.71 40.42
N GLY A 220 24.08 -23.03 39.62
CA GLY A 220 25.53 -23.04 39.76
C GLY A 220 25.99 -22.51 41.12
N ARG A 221 25.41 -21.39 41.58
CA ARG A 221 25.72 -20.78 42.89
C ARG A 221 25.34 -21.69 44.06
N LYS A 222 24.20 -22.39 44.00
CA LYS A 222 23.80 -23.40 45.00
C LYS A 222 24.73 -24.62 45.02
N ARG A 223 25.14 -25.15 43.86
CA ARG A 223 26.12 -26.26 43.77
C ARG A 223 27.47 -25.88 44.34
N MET A 224 27.95 -24.67 44.07
CA MET A 224 29.23 -24.18 44.58
C MET A 224 29.21 -24.01 46.10
N ARG A 225 28.08 -23.52 46.64
CA ARG A 225 27.86 -23.37 48.08
C ARG A 225 27.76 -24.72 48.82
N LYS A 226 27.13 -25.73 48.19
CA LYS A 226 27.04 -27.10 48.72
C LYS A 226 28.38 -27.85 48.71
N ARG A 227 29.23 -27.59 47.70
CA ARG A 227 30.62 -28.10 47.68
C ARG A 227 31.48 -27.50 48.80
N ARG A 228 31.35 -26.20 49.06
CA ARG A 228 32.08 -25.54 50.16
C ARG A 228 31.65 -26.01 51.56
N SER A 229 30.39 -26.42 51.74
CA SER A 229 29.91 -26.96 53.02
C SER A 229 30.24 -28.43 53.25
N SER A 230 30.61 -29.18 52.20
CA SER A 230 30.97 -30.60 52.29
C SER A 230 32.47 -30.85 52.44
N CYS A 231 33.30 -29.80 52.33
CA CYS A 231 34.76 -29.83 52.52
C CYS A 231 35.19 -29.32 53.90
N LYS A 232 34.25 -29.20 54.84
CA LYS A 232 34.50 -28.99 56.27
C LYS A 232 34.02 -30.22 57.00
#